data_AF-A0A6H2A006-F1
#
_entry.id   AF-A0A6H2A006-F1
#
_cell.length_a   1.000
_cell.length_b   1.000
_cell.length_c   1.000
_cell.angle_alpha   90.00
_cell.angle_beta   90.00
_cell.angle_gamma   90.00
#
_symmetry.space_group_name_H-M   'P 1'
#
loop_
_entity.id
_entity.type
_entity.pdbx_description
1 polymer ?
#
loop_
_entity_poly.entity_id
_entity_poly.type
_entity_poly.pdbx_seq_one_letter_code
_entity_poly.pdbx_strand_id
1 'polypeptide(L)'
;MPAIQVPGKLKQYGVRGIFVGGCVERGDGSSFRRKGHAHGDPGYELRWTGWICIRSAKRLWTPSGKPSQLLWHETAHIYRRSWTQKQCTQWANKMVRLQRDGGDDRT
;
A
#
# COMPACT_ATOMS: atom_id res chain seq x y z
N MET A 1 -0.19 17.73 -7.26
CA MET A 1 -0.75 16.43 -6.80
C MET A 1 -0.08 16.07 -5.48
N PRO A 2 -0.80 15.75 -4.39
CA PRO A 2 -0.18 15.37 -3.14
C PRO A 2 0.36 13.94 -3.24
N ALA A 3 1.58 13.80 -3.76
CA ALA A 3 2.35 12.57 -3.64
C ALA A 3 2.95 12.57 -2.22
N ILE A 4 2.52 11.63 -1.38
CA ILE A 4 3.18 11.42 -0.09
C ILE A 4 4.50 10.72 -0.37
N GLN A 5 5.59 11.24 0.19
CA GLN A 5 6.89 10.58 0.15
C GLN A 5 6.74 9.15 0.66
N VAL A 6 6.99 8.18 -0.23
CA VAL A 6 6.96 6.76 0.11
C VAL A 6 8.14 6.47 1.05
N PRO A 7 7.90 5.98 2.29
CA PRO A 7 8.99 5.59 3.17
C PRO A 7 9.93 4.63 2.45
N GLY A 8 11.24 4.75 2.69
CA GLY A 8 12.24 3.88 2.07
C GLY A 8 11.92 2.39 2.24
N LYS A 9 11.36 2.01 3.41
CA LYS A 9 10.92 0.65 3.72
C LYS A 9 9.78 0.14 2.83
N LEU A 10 8.98 0.98 2.17
CA LEU A 10 7.95 0.51 1.22
C LEU A 10 8.50 0.37 -0.20
N LYS A 11 9.46 1.21 -0.58
CA LYS A 11 10.13 1.12 -1.90
C LYS A 11 10.78 -0.24 -2.13
N GLN A 12 11.33 -0.84 -1.07
CA GLN A 12 11.96 -2.16 -1.16
C GLN A 12 11.00 -3.27 -1.61
N TYR A 13 9.68 -3.11 -1.41
CA TYR A 13 8.65 -4.06 -1.84
C TYR A 13 8.04 -3.72 -3.20
N GLY A 14 8.64 -2.78 -3.96
CA GLY A 14 8.18 -2.37 -5.28
C GLY A 14 7.16 -1.23 -5.29
N VAL A 15 6.89 -0.60 -4.13
CA VAL A 15 5.99 0.56 -4.07
C VAL A 15 6.67 1.78 -4.67
N ARG A 16 6.09 2.32 -5.75
CA ARG A 16 6.60 3.48 -6.49
C ARG A 16 5.98 4.80 -6.04
N GLY A 17 4.73 4.76 -5.55
CA GLY A 17 4.00 5.96 -5.16
C GLY A 17 2.77 5.64 -4.31
N ILE A 18 2.35 6.61 -3.51
CA ILE A 18 1.09 6.58 -2.77
C ILE A 18 0.26 7.79 -3.22
N PHE A 19 -0.94 7.51 -3.72
CA PHE A 19 -1.94 8.51 -4.06
C PHE A 19 -3.04 8.54 -3.00
N VAL A 20 -3.42 9.74 -2.56
CA VAL A 20 -4.45 9.94 -1.54
C VAL A 20 -5.61 10.73 -2.10
N GLY A 21 -6.85 10.26 -1.87
CA GLY A 21 -8.06 10.98 -2.25
C GLY A 21 -8.87 10.30 -3.37
N GLY A 22 -8.42 9.14 -3.85
CA GLY A 22 -9.09 8.41 -4.92
C GLY A 22 -8.16 7.39 -5.55
N CYS A 23 -8.34 7.17 -6.85
CA CYS A 23 -7.48 6.32 -7.66
C CYS A 23 -6.65 7.21 -8.58
N VAL A 24 -5.33 7.00 -8.65
CA VAL A 24 -4.45 7.78 -9.53
C VAL A 24 -4.85 7.70 -11.01
N GLU A 25 -5.41 6.56 -11.42
CA GLU A 25 -5.93 6.32 -12.78
C GLU A 25 -7.23 7.09 -13.06
N ARG A 26 -8.05 7.36 -12.03
CA ARG A 26 -9.38 7.99 -12.18
C ARG A 26 -9.43 9.44 -11.70
N GLY A 27 -8.36 9.92 -11.07
CA GLY A 27 -8.28 11.25 -10.47
C GLY A 27 -8.82 11.35 -9.03
N ASP A 28 -8.68 12.56 -8.49
CA ASP A 28 -9.15 12.96 -7.16
C ASP A 28 -10.68 12.85 -7.06
N GLY A 29 -11.20 12.40 -5.91
CA GLY A 29 -12.65 12.26 -5.70
C GLY A 29 -13.26 10.98 -6.26
N SER A 30 -12.49 10.17 -6.98
CA SER A 30 -12.90 8.84 -7.44
C SER A 30 -13.17 7.90 -6.25
N SER A 31 -14.45 7.68 -5.96
CA SER A 31 -14.89 6.78 -4.89
C SER A 31 -14.92 5.33 -5.39
N PHE A 32 -13.91 4.55 -5.03
CA PHE A 32 -14.01 3.10 -5.04
C PHE A 32 -14.62 2.61 -3.70
N ARG A 33 -15.40 1.51 -3.73
CA ARG A 33 -16.04 0.93 -2.51
C ARG A 33 -15.01 0.51 -1.45
N ARG A 34 -13.77 0.25 -1.85
CA ARG A 34 -12.69 -0.22 -0.97
C ARG A 34 -12.00 0.95 -0.25
N LYS A 35 -11.26 0.66 0.82
CA LYS A 35 -10.55 1.68 1.63
C LYS A 35 -9.17 2.06 1.02
N GLY A 36 -8.59 1.14 0.26
CA GLY A 36 -7.44 1.31 -0.61
C GLY A 36 -7.47 0.26 -1.74
N HIS A 37 -6.57 0.40 -2.71
CA HIS A 37 -6.20 -0.65 -3.66
C HIS A 37 -4.78 -0.40 -4.17
N ALA A 38 -4.15 -1.46 -4.68
CA ALA A 38 -2.85 -1.39 -5.33
C ALA A 38 -2.93 -1.69 -6.82
N HIS A 39 -2.10 -0.99 -7.59
CA HIS A 39 -1.84 -1.28 -9.01
C HIS A 39 -0.72 -2.33 -9.11
N GLY A 40 -1.03 -3.56 -8.68
CA GLY A 40 -0.09 -4.69 -8.64
C GLY A 40 0.09 -5.39 -9.99
N ASP A 41 -0.95 -5.45 -10.82
CA ASP A 41 -0.94 -6.12 -12.12
C ASP A 41 -0.72 -5.12 -13.27
N PRO A 42 0.00 -5.50 -14.36
CA PRO A 42 0.02 -4.72 -15.58
C PRO A 42 -1.30 -4.92 -16.34
N GLY A 43 -2.39 -4.40 -15.79
CA GLY A 43 -3.54 -4.00 -16.61
C GLY A 43 -3.17 -2.79 -17.49
N TYR A 44 -4.13 -2.34 -18.32
CA TYR A 44 -4.02 -1.38 -19.45
C TYR A 44 -3.14 -0.12 -19.28
N GLU A 45 -2.67 0.24 -18.09
CA GLU A 45 -1.79 1.38 -17.86
C GLU A 45 -0.56 1.03 -17.01
N LEU A 46 0.52 0.61 -17.68
CA LEU A 46 1.86 0.35 -17.11
C LEU A 46 2.40 1.51 -16.26
N ARG A 47 1.96 2.75 -16.54
CA ARG A 47 2.42 3.95 -15.84
C ARG A 47 2.11 3.94 -14.34
N TRP A 48 1.02 3.29 -13.92
CA TRP A 48 0.59 3.24 -12.52
C TRP A 48 0.99 1.96 -11.80
N THR A 49 1.59 0.98 -12.47
CA THR A 49 2.09 -0.23 -11.82
C THR A 49 3.01 0.14 -10.65
N GLY A 50 2.78 -0.46 -9.47
CA GLY A 50 3.50 -0.16 -8.23
C GLY A 50 2.94 1.01 -7.43
N TRP A 51 1.83 1.63 -7.83
CA TRP A 51 1.15 2.67 -7.05
C TRP A 51 0.13 2.08 -6.09
N ILE A 52 0.02 2.68 -4.91
CA ILE A 52 -1.04 2.42 -3.92
C ILE A 52 -1.97 3.62 -3.87
N CYS A 53 -3.26 3.37 -3.96
CA CYS A 53 -4.31 4.38 -3.90
C CYS A 53 -5.08 4.22 -2.60
N ILE A 54 -5.11 5.26 -1.75
CA ILE A 54 -5.79 5.24 -0.46
C ILE A 54 -6.82 6.37 -0.39
N ARG A 55 -8.02 6.08 0.09
CA ARG A 55 -9.12 7.07 0.11
C ARG A 55 -8.88 8.28 1.03
N SER A 56 -8.09 8.13 2.10
CA SER A 56 -7.85 9.20 3.07
C SER A 56 -6.51 9.02 3.79
N ALA A 57 -5.78 10.13 3.97
CA ALA A 57 -4.45 10.15 4.59
C ALA A 57 -4.41 9.52 5.99
N LYS A 58 -5.49 9.66 6.77
CA LYS A 58 -5.61 9.08 8.12
C LYS A 58 -5.51 7.55 8.17
N ARG A 59 -5.54 6.89 7.00
CA ARG A 59 -5.43 5.44 6.87
C ARG A 59 -4.01 4.97 6.55
N LEU A 60 -3.07 5.88 6.32
CA LEU A 60 -1.70 5.53 5.92
C LEU A 60 -0.83 5.17 7.12
N TRP A 61 -0.93 5.96 8.18
CA TRP A 61 -0.02 5.90 9.32
C TRP A 61 -0.78 5.56 10.59
N THR A 62 -0.13 4.81 11.48
CA THR A 62 -0.53 4.70 12.88
C THR A 62 -0.25 6.04 13.60
N PRO A 63 -0.83 6.27 14.79
CA PRO A 63 -0.48 7.44 15.60
C PRO A 63 1.03 7.57 15.91
N SER A 64 1.75 6.43 15.93
CA SER A 64 3.19 6.37 16.11
C SER A 64 4.01 6.58 14.83
N GLY A 65 3.39 7.03 13.73
CA GLY A 65 4.07 7.31 12.47
C GLY A 65 4.50 6.08 11.66
N LYS A 66 4.03 4.88 12.02
CA LYS A 66 4.38 3.63 11.32
C LYS A 66 3.35 3.32 10.22
N PRO A 67 3.71 2.69 9.10
CA PRO A 67 2.75 2.22 8.10
C PRO A 67 1.61 1.42 8.74
N SER A 68 0.37 1.73 8.36
CA SER A 68 -0.81 1.06 8.87
C SER A 68 -0.95 -0.36 8.32
N GLN A 69 -1.81 -1.17 8.94
CA GLN A 69 -2.18 -2.48 8.42
C GLN A 69 -2.75 -2.40 6.99
N LEU A 70 -3.53 -1.37 6.68
CA LEU A 70 -4.07 -1.17 5.33
C LEU A 70 -2.94 -0.89 4.34
N LEU A 71 -1.99 -0.03 4.70
CA LEU A 71 -0.88 0.30 3.82
C LEU A 71 0.00 -0.93 3.55
N TRP A 72 0.24 -1.77 4.55
CA TRP A 72 0.91 -3.05 4.35
C TRP A 72 0.10 -4.03 3.51
N HIS A 73 -1.23 -4.08 3.68
CA HIS A 73 -2.10 -4.92 2.87
C HIS A 73 -1.99 -4.57 1.38
N GLU A 74 -2.05 -3.29 1.04
CA GLU A 74 -1.90 -2.85 -0.36
C GLU A 74 -0.46 -3.04 -0.87
N THR A 75 0.54 -2.90 0.00
CA THR A 75 1.93 -3.22 -0.33
C THR A 75 2.10 -4.70 -0.69
N ALA A 76 1.38 -5.60 -0.03
CA ALA A 76 1.42 -7.04 -0.31
C ALA A 76 0.99 -7.37 -1.74
N HIS A 77 -0.05 -6.69 -2.24
CA HIS A 77 -0.53 -6.85 -3.61
C HIS A 77 0.51 -6.44 -4.66
N ILE A 78 1.42 -5.52 -4.32
CA ILE A 78 2.55 -5.15 -5.18
C ILE A 78 3.69 -6.15 -5.04
N TYR A 79 4.04 -6.50 -3.80
CA TYR A 79 5.16 -7.38 -3.48
C TYR A 79 4.96 -8.80 -4.03
N ARG A 80 3.76 -9.35 -3.86
CA ARG A 80 3.42 -10.74 -4.19
C ARG A 80 2.06 -10.79 -4.87
N ARG A 81 2.06 -10.47 -6.16
CA ARG A 81 0.86 -10.31 -7.01
C ARG A 81 -0.04 -11.54 -7.05
N SER A 82 0.52 -12.74 -6.87
CA SER A 82 -0.25 -14.00 -6.85
C SER A 82 -0.92 -14.30 -5.51
N TRP A 83 -0.71 -13.48 -4.48
CA TRP A 83 -1.32 -13.70 -3.19
C TRP A 83 -2.80 -13.39 -3.19
N THR A 84 -3.54 -14.26 -2.53
CA THR A 84 -4.95 -14.03 -2.21
C THR A 84 -5.09 -12.89 -1.21
N GLN A 85 -6.29 -12.30 -1.16
CA GLN A 85 -6.66 -11.28 -0.16
C GLN A 85 -6.33 -11.71 1.28
N LYS A 86 -6.51 -13.01 1.59
CA LYS A 86 -6.22 -13.59 2.91
C LYS A 86 -4.71 -13.59 3.19
N GLN A 87 -3.90 -14.02 2.24
CA GLN A 87 -2.44 -14.01 2.37
C GLN A 87 -1.89 -12.59 2.52
N CYS A 88 -2.39 -11.63 1.73
CA CYS A 88 -2.03 -10.21 1.88
C CYS A 88 -2.37 -9.68 3.28
N THR A 89 -3.52 -10.05 3.83
CA THR A 89 -3.93 -9.66 5.19
C THR A 89 -3.05 -10.31 6.26
N GLN A 90 -2.73 -11.59 6.13
CA GLN A 90 -1.84 -12.29 7.06
C GLN A 90 -0.44 -11.68 7.08
N TRP A 91 0.12 -11.38 5.91
CA TRP A 91 1.41 -10.73 5.80
C TRP A 91 1.36 -9.30 6.37
N ALA A 92 0.32 -8.52 6.08
CA ALA A 92 0.16 -7.19 6.67
C ALA A 92 0.13 -7.23 8.21
N ASN A 93 -0.54 -8.22 8.79
CA ASN A 93 -0.53 -8.42 10.25
C ASN A 93 0.87 -8.75 10.78
N LYS A 94 1.64 -9.59 10.05
CA LYS A 94 3.04 -9.90 10.38
C LYS A 94 3.88 -8.62 10.38
N MET A 95 3.76 -7.79 9.34
CA MET A 95 4.51 -6.53 9.24
C MET A 95 4.21 -5.56 10.38
N VAL A 96 2.93 -5.44 10.77
CA VAL A 96 2.54 -4.62 11.93
C VAL A 96 3.14 -5.13 13.24
N ARG A 97 3.28 -6.45 13.41
CA ARG A 97 3.96 -7.04 14.58
C ARG A 97 5.46 -6.74 14.56
N LEU A 98 6.13 -7.02 13.45
CA LEU A 98 7.57 -6.73 13.29
C LEU A 98 7.91 -5.26 13.52
N GLN A 99 7.01 -4.35 13.12
CA GLN A 99 7.16 -2.93 13.40
C GLN A 99 7.14 -2.59 14.89
N ARG A 100 6.46 -3.37 15.74
CA ARG A 100 6.47 -3.21 17.21
C ARG A 100 7.76 -3.77 17.81
N ASP A 101 8.20 -4.90 17.28
CA ASP A 101 9.30 -5.68 17.85
C ASP A 101 10.68 -5.29 17.29
N GLY A 102 10.73 -4.38 16.31
CA GLY A 102 11.97 -3.91 15.68
C GLY A 102 12.54 -4.84 14.60
N GLY A 103 11.75 -5.80 14.10
CA GLY A 103 12.19 -6.83 13.15
C GLY A 103 12.04 -6.50 11.66
N ASP A 104 12.67 -7.34 10.82
CA ASP A 104 12.55 -7.37 9.36
C ASP A 104 11.91 -8.71 8.92
N ASP A 105 11.13 -8.72 7.83
CA ASP A 105 10.46 -9.91 7.31
C ASP A 105 11.27 -10.68 6.27
N ARG A 106 12.49 -10.19 5.97
CA ARG A 106 13.40 -10.71 4.93
C ARG A 106 14.54 -11.60 5.44
N THR A 107 14.69 -11.75 6.75
CA THR A 107 15.53 -12.77 7.39
C THR A 107 14.74 -14.05 7.57
#